data_AF-A0AAP2KX50-F1
#
_entry.id   AF-A0AAP2KX50-F1
#
_cell.length_a   1.000
_cell.length_b   1.000
_cell.length_c   1.000
_cell.angle_alpha   90.00
_cell.angle_beta   90.00
_cell.angle_gamma   90.00
#
_symmetry.space_group_name_H-M   'P 1'
#
loop_
_entity.id
_entity.type
_entity.pdbx_description
1 polymer ?
#
loop_
_entity_poly.entity_id
_entity_poly.type
_entity_poly.pdbx_seq_one_letter_code
_entity_poly.pdbx_strand_id
1 'polypeptide(L)'
;MLACRGHPASFLRDWRRSFPHLILYACLLSGLLLLAGVANAAAKYDTDAHTRADAPAATHYPLQMTDLARRVVTLDHAPQLIFLDAPRHLLALAALLPDPVRRLSGWHGSLADFDPEAQARSTNAFPALARLPVATASPPA
;
A
#
# COMPACT_ATOMS: atom_id res chain seq x y z
N MET A 1 11.32 58.38 -39.78
CA MET A 1 12.29 57.49 -40.45
C MET A 1 13.55 57.40 -39.58
N LEU A 2 13.66 56.35 -38.75
CA LEU A 2 14.91 56.05 -38.06
C LEU A 2 15.14 54.54 -38.16
N ALA A 3 16.04 54.18 -39.07
CA ALA A 3 16.60 52.84 -39.19
C ALA A 3 17.78 52.74 -38.20
N CYS A 4 17.65 51.86 -37.21
CA CYS A 4 18.75 51.48 -36.33
C CYS A 4 19.57 50.35 -36.98
N ARG A 5 20.89 50.51 -36.81
CA ARG A 5 21.98 49.71 -37.37
C ARG A 5 22.09 48.32 -36.74
N GLY A 6 22.80 47.44 -37.44
CA GLY A 6 22.99 46.03 -37.13
C GLY A 6 23.78 45.72 -35.85
N HIS A 7 23.63 44.48 -35.41
CA HIS A 7 24.45 43.82 -34.39
C HIS A 7 25.04 42.53 -35.00
N PRO A 8 26.36 42.32 -34.97
CA PRO A 8 26.96 41.03 -35.30
C PRO A 8 26.99 40.09 -34.08
N ALA A 9 26.82 38.81 -34.36
CA ALA A 9 26.90 37.71 -33.43
C ALA A 9 28.36 37.43 -33.02
N SER A 10 28.69 37.53 -31.73
CA SER A 10 29.83 36.80 -31.11
C SER A 10 30.03 37.15 -29.62
N PHE A 11 29.10 36.87 -28.71
CA PHE A 11 29.40 36.98 -27.26
C PHE A 11 28.64 35.98 -26.36
N LEU A 12 28.09 34.91 -26.94
CA LEU A 12 27.27 33.92 -26.23
C LEU A 12 27.98 32.60 -25.89
N ARG A 13 29.32 32.53 -25.96
CA ARG A 13 30.03 31.25 -25.78
C ARG A 13 30.90 31.08 -24.54
N ASP A 14 31.22 32.14 -23.80
CA ASP A 14 32.16 32.02 -22.67
C ASP A 14 31.51 32.01 -21.27
N TRP A 15 30.22 32.31 -21.13
CA TRP A 15 29.57 32.38 -19.81
C TRP A 15 28.91 31.07 -19.34
N ARG A 16 29.22 29.92 -19.97
CA ARG A 16 28.63 28.61 -19.62
C ARG A 16 29.58 27.63 -18.95
N ARG A 17 30.84 28.02 -18.68
CA ARG A 17 31.87 27.12 -18.12
C ARG A 17 32.25 27.39 -16.65
N SER A 18 31.83 28.49 -16.03
CA SER A 18 32.17 28.81 -14.63
C SER A 18 31.06 28.55 -13.61
N PHE A 19 29.84 28.20 -14.04
CA PHE A 19 28.74 27.85 -13.12
C PHE A 19 28.82 26.48 -12.41
N PRO A 20 29.46 25.41 -12.95
CA PRO A 20 29.40 24.11 -12.30
C PRO A 20 30.30 24.00 -11.06
N HIS A 21 31.34 24.84 -10.95
CA HIS A 21 32.28 24.80 -9.83
C HIS A 21 31.74 25.47 -8.56
N LEU A 22 30.89 26.49 -8.69
CA LEU A 22 30.24 27.14 -7.54
C LEU A 22 29.17 26.25 -6.90
N ILE A 23 28.45 25.46 -7.70
CA ILE A 23 27.44 24.51 -7.21
C ILE A 23 28.10 23.32 -6.50
N LEU A 24 29.24 22.84 -7.01
CA LEU A 24 30.00 21.75 -6.38
C LEU A 24 30.56 22.14 -5.00
N TYR A 25 31.00 23.40 -4.84
CA TYR A 25 31.52 23.91 -3.57
C TYR A 25 30.42 24.09 -2.51
N ALA A 26 29.22 24.52 -2.91
CA ALA A 26 28.06 24.61 -2.02
C ALA A 26 27.60 23.23 -1.50
N CYS A 27 27.69 22.19 -2.34
CA CYS A 27 27.41 20.81 -1.90
C CYS A 27 28.46 20.25 -0.93
N LEU A 28 29.74 20.55 -1.13
CA LEU A 28 30.82 20.08 -0.23
C LEU A 28 30.77 20.74 1.15
N LEU A 29 30.46 22.04 1.24
CA LEU A 29 30.29 22.73 2.52
C LEU A 29 29.03 22.25 3.28
N SER A 30 27.95 21.90 2.57
CA SER A 30 26.75 21.30 3.17
C SER A 30 27.02 19.89 3.72
N GLY A 31 27.86 19.11 3.03
CA GLY A 31 28.25 17.77 3.48
C GLY A 31 29.14 17.79 4.73
N LEU A 32 29.99 18.79 4.89
CA LEU A 32 30.90 18.88 6.04
C LEU A 32 30.21 19.39 7.31
N LEU A 33 29.14 20.19 7.21
CA LEU A 33 28.38 20.65 8.39
C LEU A 33 27.47 19.56 8.98
N LEU A 34 27.16 18.50 8.21
CA LEU A 34 26.36 17.38 8.73
C LEU A 34 27.15 16.40 9.61
N LEU A 35 28.49 16.41 9.55
CA LEU A 35 29.33 15.55 10.40
C LEU A 35 29.50 16.07 11.84
N ALA A 36 29.19 17.34 12.13
CA ALA A 36 29.30 17.91 13.48
C ALA A 36 28.00 17.77 14.31
N GLY A 37 26.88 17.34 13.70
CA GLY A 37 25.57 17.25 14.37
C GLY A 37 25.25 15.90 15.04
N VAL A 38 26.09 14.87 14.86
CA VAL A 38 25.79 13.49 15.30
C VAL A 38 26.19 13.20 16.77
N ALA A 39 26.77 14.17 17.49
CA ALA A 39 27.28 13.91 18.85
C ALA A 39 26.24 14.03 19.98
N ASN A 40 25.00 14.51 19.76
CA ASN A 40 24.08 14.83 20.86
C ASN A 40 22.61 14.38 20.68
N ALA A 41 22.38 13.19 20.11
CA ALA A 41 21.05 12.55 20.15
C ALA A 41 21.10 11.05 20.47
N ALA A 42 22.18 10.56 21.09
CA ALA A 42 22.31 9.19 21.59
C ALA A 42 21.83 9.04 23.04
N ALA A 43 20.87 9.86 23.47
CA ALA A 43 20.22 9.74 24.77
C ALA A 43 18.87 9.03 24.59
N LYS A 44 18.91 7.70 24.70
CA LYS A 44 17.86 6.85 25.28
C LYS A 44 16.51 6.85 24.56
N TYR A 45 16.47 6.21 23.39
CA TYR A 45 15.25 5.52 22.94
C TYR A 45 15.44 4.05 23.29
N ASP A 46 14.65 3.55 24.24
CA ASP A 46 14.57 2.15 24.60
C ASP A 46 14.12 1.38 23.36
N THR A 47 15.07 0.75 22.67
CA THR A 47 14.83 -0.09 21.49
C THR A 47 14.58 -1.51 21.99
N ASP A 48 13.59 -1.65 22.86
CA ASP A 48 13.13 -2.95 23.33
C ASP A 48 11.68 -3.16 22.88
N ALA A 49 11.50 -4.25 22.12
CA ALA A 49 10.23 -4.83 21.68
C ALA A 49 9.51 -4.20 20.48
N HIS A 50 10.14 -4.21 19.30
CA HIS A 50 9.43 -4.57 18.06
C HIS A 50 10.39 -5.32 17.13
N THR A 51 10.44 -6.64 17.30
CA THR A 51 10.77 -7.71 16.32
C THR A 51 11.36 -8.88 17.09
N ARG A 52 10.54 -9.53 17.93
CA ARG A 52 10.54 -10.98 17.90
C ARG A 52 9.39 -11.31 16.98
N ALA A 53 9.67 -11.81 15.78
CA ALA A 53 8.67 -12.57 15.05
C ALA A 53 8.42 -13.82 15.91
N ASP A 54 7.59 -13.66 16.94
CA ASP A 54 7.07 -14.80 17.66
C ASP A 54 6.27 -15.58 16.63
N ALA A 55 6.54 -16.88 16.55
CA ALA A 55 5.77 -17.73 15.66
C ALA A 55 4.29 -17.53 15.96
N PRO A 56 3.40 -17.43 14.94
CA PRO A 56 1.99 -17.16 15.18
C PRO A 56 1.46 -18.19 16.18
N ALA A 57 0.99 -17.71 17.33
CA ALA A 57 0.41 -18.56 18.35
C ALA A 57 -0.71 -19.38 17.71
N ALA A 58 -0.69 -20.70 17.93
CA ALA A 58 -1.71 -21.58 17.40
C ALA A 58 -3.09 -21.14 17.92
N THR A 59 -4.03 -20.87 17.02
CA THR A 59 -5.40 -20.53 17.40
C THR A 59 -6.08 -21.80 17.91
N HIS A 60 -6.57 -21.76 19.15
CA HIS A 60 -7.34 -22.85 19.74
C HIS A 60 -8.84 -22.61 19.53
N TYR A 61 -9.57 -23.70 19.30
CA TYR A 61 -11.01 -23.71 19.13
C TYR A 61 -11.67 -24.58 20.22
N PRO A 62 -12.92 -24.29 20.63
CA PRO A 62 -13.80 -23.24 20.12
C PRO A 62 -13.32 -21.83 20.49
N LEU A 63 -13.45 -20.89 19.54
CA LEU A 63 -13.04 -19.49 19.68
C LEU A 63 -14.29 -18.60 19.78
N GLN A 64 -14.48 -17.94 20.91
CA GLN A 64 -15.49 -16.89 21.06
C GLN A 64 -14.89 -15.52 20.72
N MET A 65 -15.61 -14.75 19.93
CA MET A 65 -15.27 -13.38 19.58
C MET A 65 -16.49 -12.48 19.62
N THR A 66 -16.28 -11.21 19.92
CA THR A 66 -17.32 -10.18 19.81
C THR A 66 -17.12 -9.43 18.50
N ASP A 67 -18.14 -9.42 17.64
CA ASP A 67 -18.06 -8.70 16.37
C ASP A 67 -18.31 -7.18 16.51
N LEU A 68 -18.19 -6.45 15.40
CA LEU A 68 -18.41 -5.00 15.38
C LEU A 68 -19.85 -4.59 15.71
N ALA A 69 -20.82 -5.51 15.57
CA ALA A 69 -22.21 -5.29 15.96
C ALA A 69 -22.46 -5.69 17.44
N ARG A 70 -21.41 -6.00 18.20
CA ARG A 70 -21.44 -6.46 19.59
C ARG A 70 -22.17 -7.78 19.81
N ARG A 71 -22.24 -8.64 18.81
CA ARG A 71 -22.71 -10.02 18.97
C ARG A 71 -21.56 -10.91 19.41
N VAL A 72 -21.83 -11.86 20.30
CA VAL A 72 -20.89 -12.92 20.63
C VAL A 72 -21.06 -14.04 19.61
N VAL A 73 -19.98 -14.35 18.90
CA VAL A 73 -19.93 -15.39 17.86
C VAL A 73 -18.94 -16.46 18.31
N THR A 74 -19.36 -17.72 18.25
CA THR A 74 -18.51 -18.88 18.51
C THR A 74 -18.13 -19.52 17.19
N LEU A 75 -16.83 -19.74 16.98
CA LEU A 75 -16.31 -20.56 15.90
C LEU A 75 -15.82 -21.88 16.50
N ASP A 76 -16.34 -23.01 16.03
CA ASP A 76 -15.93 -24.33 16.51
C ASP A 76 -14.63 -24.82 15.86
N HIS A 77 -14.28 -24.25 14.72
CA HIS A 77 -13.08 -24.56 13.93
C HIS A 77 -12.71 -23.39 13.03
N ALA A 78 -11.53 -23.45 12.43
CA ALA A 78 -11.09 -22.44 11.47
C ALA A 78 -12.02 -22.40 10.24
N PRO A 79 -12.60 -21.22 9.90
CA PRO A 79 -13.50 -21.10 8.76
C PRO A 79 -12.84 -21.52 7.44
N GLN A 80 -13.52 -22.40 6.71
CA GLN A 80 -13.09 -22.89 5.40
C GLN A 80 -13.92 -22.35 4.24
N LEU A 81 -15.16 -21.93 4.51
CA LEU A 81 -16.14 -21.49 3.53
C LEU A 81 -16.76 -20.17 3.99
N ILE A 82 -16.32 -19.08 3.38
CA ILE A 82 -16.69 -17.70 3.70
C ILE A 82 -17.56 -17.17 2.57
N PHE A 83 -18.75 -16.70 2.91
CA PHE A 83 -19.61 -15.99 1.98
C PHE A 83 -19.40 -14.48 2.14
N LEU A 84 -19.22 -13.76 1.03
CA LEU A 84 -19.07 -12.30 1.08
C LEU A 84 -20.36 -11.60 0.73
N ASP A 85 -21.05 -11.09 1.76
CA ASP A 85 -22.24 -10.25 1.56
C ASP A 85 -21.89 -8.91 0.89
N ALA A 86 -20.70 -8.38 1.14
CA ALA A 86 -20.18 -7.22 0.42
C ALA A 86 -18.89 -7.60 -0.32
N PRO A 87 -18.86 -7.58 -1.67
CA PRO A 87 -17.70 -8.02 -2.45
C PRO A 87 -16.41 -7.27 -2.11
N ARG A 88 -16.50 -6.00 -1.68
CA ARG A 88 -15.37 -5.18 -1.24
C ARG A 88 -14.55 -5.80 -0.09
N HIS A 89 -15.13 -6.70 0.70
CA HIS A 89 -14.38 -7.41 1.74
C HIS A 89 -13.31 -8.36 1.18
N LEU A 90 -13.33 -8.67 -0.12
CA LEU A 90 -12.24 -9.38 -0.78
C LEU A 90 -10.90 -8.67 -0.60
N LEU A 91 -10.88 -7.34 -0.60
CA LEU A 91 -9.65 -6.55 -0.44
C LEU A 91 -9.01 -6.76 0.94
N ALA A 92 -9.83 -6.83 1.99
CA ALA A 92 -9.36 -7.11 3.35
C ALA A 92 -8.81 -8.54 3.46
N LEU A 93 -9.51 -9.52 2.87
CA LEU A 93 -9.04 -10.91 2.86
C LEU A 93 -7.74 -11.07 2.07
N ALA A 94 -7.59 -10.38 0.94
CA ALA A 94 -6.37 -10.42 0.13
C ALA A 94 -5.14 -9.81 0.85
N ALA A 95 -5.35 -8.93 1.83
CA ALA A 95 -4.29 -8.42 2.68
C ALA A 95 -3.87 -9.42 3.78
N LEU A 96 -4.76 -10.33 4.17
CA LEU A 96 -4.55 -11.29 5.26
C LEU A 96 -4.15 -12.69 4.79
N LEU A 97 -4.52 -13.06 3.57
CA LEU A 97 -4.40 -14.42 3.05
C LEU A 97 -3.66 -14.41 1.71
N PRO A 98 -2.76 -15.39 1.47
CA PRO A 98 -2.07 -15.52 0.19
C PRO A 98 -3.02 -15.88 -0.97
N ASP A 99 -4.06 -16.67 -0.68
CA ASP A 99 -5.12 -17.01 -1.62
C ASP A 99 -6.47 -16.91 -0.88
N PRO A 100 -7.10 -15.72 -0.89
CA PRO A 100 -8.37 -15.52 -0.21
C PRO A 100 -9.51 -16.28 -0.90
N VAL A 101 -9.43 -16.49 -2.22
CA VAL A 101 -10.52 -17.05 -3.03
C VAL A 101 -10.74 -18.53 -2.74
N ARG A 102 -9.69 -19.28 -2.38
CA ARG A 102 -9.80 -20.68 -1.94
C ARG A 102 -10.74 -20.89 -0.75
N ARG A 103 -10.96 -19.88 0.08
CA ARG A 103 -11.85 -19.95 1.25
C ARG A 103 -13.24 -19.40 0.96
N LEU A 104 -13.53 -18.94 -0.25
CA LEU A 104 -14.82 -18.34 -0.57
C LEU A 104 -15.81 -19.38 -1.08
N SER A 105 -17.02 -19.36 -0.53
CA SER A 105 -18.15 -20.17 -1.03
C SER A 105 -18.96 -19.41 -2.10
N GLY A 106 -18.90 -18.09 -2.07
CA GLY A 106 -19.67 -17.22 -2.96
C GLY A 106 -19.67 -15.78 -2.46
N TRP A 107 -20.37 -14.93 -3.19
CA TRP A 107 -20.54 -13.52 -2.84
C TRP A 107 -21.86 -12.96 -3.39
N HIS A 108 -22.32 -11.86 -2.81
CA HIS A 108 -23.46 -11.11 -3.33
C HIS A 108 -22.99 -10.08 -4.35
N GLY A 109 -23.29 -10.29 -5.63
CA GLY A 109 -22.80 -9.42 -6.72
C GLY A 109 -21.30 -9.62 -7.02
N SER A 110 -20.65 -8.58 -7.52
CA SER A 110 -19.20 -8.61 -7.85
C SER A 110 -18.50 -7.30 -7.49
N LEU A 111 -17.15 -7.27 -7.49
CA LEU A 111 -16.44 -6.00 -7.36
C LEU A 111 -16.75 -5.06 -8.53
N ALA A 112 -17.06 -5.59 -9.72
CA ALA A 112 -17.30 -4.79 -10.91
C ALA A 112 -18.51 -3.86 -10.79
N ASP A 113 -19.45 -4.17 -9.90
CA ASP A 113 -20.63 -3.33 -9.65
C ASP A 113 -20.25 -1.97 -9.05
N PHE A 114 -19.05 -1.83 -8.48
CA PHE A 114 -18.55 -0.59 -7.89
C PHE A 114 -17.13 -0.18 -8.34
N ASP A 115 -16.26 -1.15 -8.63
CA ASP A 115 -14.88 -0.94 -9.08
C ASP A 115 -14.46 -2.04 -10.08
N PRO A 116 -14.73 -1.84 -11.39
CA PRO A 116 -14.33 -2.76 -12.44
C PRO A 116 -12.82 -2.99 -12.55
N GLU A 117 -12.00 -1.98 -12.20
CA GLU A 117 -10.55 -2.14 -12.25
C GLU A 117 -10.06 -3.03 -11.12
N ALA A 118 -10.58 -2.87 -9.90
CA ALA A 118 -10.30 -3.79 -8.80
C ALA A 118 -10.75 -5.21 -9.16
N GLN A 119 -11.93 -5.38 -9.75
CA GLN A 119 -12.35 -6.70 -10.25
C GLN A 119 -11.34 -7.29 -11.22
N ALA A 120 -10.88 -6.52 -12.21
CA ALA A 120 -9.91 -6.98 -13.21
C ALA A 120 -8.56 -7.37 -12.56
N ARG A 121 -8.03 -6.52 -11.67
CA ARG A 121 -6.79 -6.78 -10.91
C ARG A 121 -6.93 -8.03 -10.03
N SER A 122 -8.03 -8.15 -9.29
CA SER A 122 -8.29 -9.30 -8.43
C SER A 122 -8.50 -10.60 -9.22
N THR A 123 -9.14 -10.55 -10.39
CA THR A 123 -9.32 -11.73 -11.25
C THR A 123 -8.00 -12.16 -11.89
N ASN A 124 -7.13 -11.21 -12.24
CA ASN A 124 -5.78 -11.51 -12.74
C ASN A 124 -4.94 -12.19 -11.65
N ALA A 125 -4.92 -11.63 -10.43
CA ALA A 125 -4.20 -12.20 -9.29
C ALA A 125 -4.79 -13.55 -8.82
N PHE A 126 -6.12 -13.68 -8.85
CA PHE A 126 -6.85 -14.86 -8.37
C PHE A 126 -7.82 -15.36 -9.45
N PRO A 127 -7.37 -16.14 -10.46
CA PRO A 127 -8.20 -16.57 -11.58
C PRO A 127 -9.43 -17.41 -11.20
N ALA A 128 -9.42 -18.04 -10.02
CA ALA A 128 -10.59 -18.76 -9.49
C ALA A 128 -11.78 -17.83 -9.20
N LEU A 129 -11.54 -16.52 -9.01
CA LEU A 129 -12.58 -15.53 -8.70
C LEU A 129 -13.62 -15.42 -9.82
N ALA A 130 -13.22 -15.61 -11.08
CA ALA A 130 -14.13 -15.58 -12.23
C ALA A 130 -15.18 -16.70 -12.20
N ARG A 131 -14.99 -17.74 -11.39
CA ARG A 131 -15.89 -18.88 -11.22
C ARG A 131 -16.64 -18.84 -9.89
N LEU A 132 -16.45 -17.79 -9.09
CA LEU A 132 -17.07 -17.69 -7.78
C LEU A 132 -18.58 -17.52 -7.91
N PRO A 133 -19.42 -18.34 -7.25
CA PRO A 133 -20.86 -18.24 -7.33
C PRO A 133 -21.38 -16.87 -6.88
N VAL A 134 -22.22 -16.25 -7.71
CA VAL A 134 -22.90 -14.99 -7.42
C VAL A 134 -24.30 -15.29 -6.90
N ALA A 135 -24.59 -14.89 -5.67
CA ALA A 135 -25.96 -14.92 -5.16
C ALA A 135 -26.75 -13.76 -5.80
N THR A 136 -27.85 -14.08 -6.49
CA THR A 136 -28.71 -13.11 -7.18
C THR A 136 -30.02 -12.81 -6.45
N ALA A 137 -30.26 -13.45 -5.29
CA ALA A 137 -31.49 -13.30 -4.52
C ALA A 137 -31.21 -12.66 -3.16
N SER A 138 -31.95 -11.59 -2.84
CA SER A 138 -32.15 -11.19 -1.46
C SER A 138 -33.01 -12.27 -0.77
N PRO A 139 -32.65 -12.79 0.42
CA PRO A 139 -33.52 -13.71 1.14
C PRO A 139 -34.87 -13.01 1.43
N PRO A 140 -36.01 -13.72 1.35
CA PRO A 140 -37.31 -13.12 1.65
C PRO A 140 -37.33 -12.61 3.10
N ALA A 141 -37.89 -11.42 3.28
CA ALA A 141 -38.04 -10.73 4.56
C ALA A 141 -38.98 -11.46 5.54
#